data_AF-A0A7C7UBH0-F1
#
_entry.id   AF-A0A7C7UBH0-F1
#
_cell.length_a   1.000
_cell.length_b   1.000
_cell.length_c   1.000
_cell.angle_alpha   90.00
_cell.angle_beta   90.00
_cell.angle_gamma   90.00
#
_symmetry.space_group_name_H-M   'P 1'
#
loop_
_entity.id
_entity.type
_entity.pdbx_description
1 polymer ?
#
loop_
_entity_poly.entity_id
_entity_poly.type
_entity_poly.pdbx_seq_one_letter_code
_entity_poly.pdbx_strand_id
1 'polypeptide(L)'
;MGRLCYNRVKPRLATRKWFPVRQDNPEQPSTADVLAEVERRRAEARGAFRACRMGERERRAVILADRFVFWLSKHWLAVFNALALLYVGLPFLAPVLMHLGAEGPAMVIHTIYRPLCNQLPQRSWFLFGPQFAYTLPELMERVGPEALAGPWSPTFVGNEAVGYKMALCQRCTAIYGAIFLFGLFYTLGRRRVRPLPWWAYVGFGIVPMALDGGYQFLSYALPLLLPGFPITP
;
A
#
# COMPACT_ATOMS: atom_id res chain seq x y z
N MET A 1 -12.64 9.43 22.38
CA MET A 1 -13.40 9.33 23.65
C MET A 1 -12.64 9.77 24.92
N GLY A 2 -11.30 9.83 24.98
CA GLY A 2 -10.58 10.23 26.21
C GLY A 2 -10.74 11.69 26.66
N ARG A 3 -11.12 12.60 25.73
CA ARG A 3 -11.33 14.03 26.01
C ARG A 3 -12.59 14.31 26.84
N LEU A 4 -13.58 13.40 26.82
CA LEU A 4 -14.81 13.48 27.63
C LEU A 4 -14.58 13.11 29.10
N CYS A 5 -13.57 12.27 29.42
CA CYS A 5 -13.30 11.85 30.80
C CYS A 5 -12.44 12.84 31.58
N TYR A 6 -11.45 13.49 30.94
CA TYR A 6 -10.62 14.51 31.59
C TYR A 6 -11.45 15.69 32.15
N ASN A 7 -12.52 16.07 31.45
CA ASN A 7 -13.41 17.15 31.87
C ASN A 7 -14.36 16.79 33.02
N ARG A 8 -14.54 15.50 33.34
CA ARG A 8 -15.41 15.07 34.45
C ARG A 8 -14.67 15.00 35.80
N VAL A 9 -13.33 14.96 35.78
CA VAL A 9 -12.47 14.90 36.98
C VAL A 9 -11.98 16.29 37.41
N LYS A 10 -12.08 17.33 36.57
CA LYS A 10 -11.85 18.70 37.03
C LYS A 10 -13.00 19.10 37.96
N PRO A 11 -12.73 19.44 39.24
CA PRO A 11 -13.73 20.17 40.01
C PRO A 11 -14.06 21.43 39.20
N ARG A 12 -15.35 21.73 39.00
CA ARG A 12 -15.76 23.07 38.56
C ARG A 12 -15.20 24.03 39.60
N LEU A 13 -14.05 24.64 39.30
CA LEU A 13 -13.60 25.82 40.00
C LEU A 13 -14.63 26.90 39.66
N ALA A 14 -15.69 26.96 40.45
CA ALA A 14 -16.56 28.10 40.50
C ALA A 14 -15.65 29.31 40.69
N THR A 15 -15.73 30.25 39.76
CA THR A 15 -15.04 31.54 39.80
C THR A 15 -15.30 32.18 41.16
N ARG A 16 -14.32 32.11 42.06
CA ARG A 16 -14.38 32.81 43.35
C ARG A 16 -14.32 34.31 43.05
N LYS A 17 -15.48 34.96 43.02
CA LYS A 17 -15.55 36.37 43.38
C LYS A 17 -15.02 36.46 44.81
N TRP A 18 -13.91 37.16 44.99
CA TRP A 18 -13.39 37.54 46.29
C TRP A 18 -14.42 38.46 46.96
N PHE A 19 -15.20 37.92 47.90
CA PHE A 19 -16.01 38.72 48.81
C PHE A 19 -15.17 39.06 50.05
N PRO A 20 -15.29 40.29 50.60
CA PRO A 20 -14.59 40.69 51.81
C PRO A 20 -15.05 39.82 52.99
N VAL A 21 -14.09 39.36 53.79
CA VAL A 21 -14.31 38.48 54.94
C VAL A 21 -15.09 39.24 56.01
N ARG A 22 -16.39 38.98 56.12
CA ARG A 22 -17.19 39.35 57.30
C ARG A 22 -17.01 38.22 58.33
N GLN A 23 -16.37 38.55 59.46
CA GLN A 23 -16.19 37.65 60.60
C GLN A 23 -17.49 37.61 61.42
N ASP A 24 -18.48 36.84 60.95
CA ASP A 24 -19.59 36.38 61.78
C ASP A 24 -19.48 34.85 61.84
N ASN A 25 -18.91 34.33 62.93
CA ASN A 25 -18.71 32.90 63.17
C ASN A 25 -19.93 32.31 63.90
N PRO A 26 -20.57 31.31 63.30
CA PRO A 26 -20.95 30.13 64.04
C PRO A 26 -20.35 28.89 63.36
N GLU A 27 -19.46 28.22 64.10
CA GLU A 27 -18.81 26.94 63.78
C GLU A 27 -17.85 26.94 62.58
N GLN A 28 -16.58 27.24 62.87
CA GLN A 28 -15.49 26.73 62.05
C GLN A 28 -15.63 25.20 61.96
N PRO A 29 -15.62 24.61 60.75
CA PRO A 29 -15.80 23.18 60.58
C PRO A 29 -14.73 22.43 61.38
N SER A 30 -15.15 21.44 62.16
CA SER A 30 -14.22 20.70 62.99
C SER A 30 -13.20 19.96 62.10
N THR A 31 -12.05 19.62 62.66
CA THR A 31 -11.06 18.79 61.94
C THR A 31 -11.67 17.48 61.46
N ALA A 32 -12.65 16.94 62.19
CA ALA A 32 -13.40 15.75 61.80
C ALA A 32 -14.24 15.99 60.54
N ASP A 33 -14.91 17.14 60.42
CA ASP A 33 -15.72 17.49 59.24
C ASP A 33 -14.86 17.70 57.99
N VAL A 34 -13.70 18.33 58.15
CA VAL A 34 -12.73 18.52 57.07
C VAL A 34 -12.16 17.17 56.61
N LEU A 35 -11.80 16.29 57.55
CA LEU A 35 -11.32 14.95 57.23
C LEU A 35 -12.40 14.11 56.54
N ALA A 36 -13.64 14.16 57.02
CA ALA A 36 -14.78 13.46 56.41
C ALA A 36 -15.04 13.95 54.96
N GLU A 37 -14.96 15.25 54.71
CA GLU A 37 -15.10 15.80 53.36
C GLU A 37 -13.94 15.38 52.43
N VAL A 38 -12.70 15.36 52.94
CA VAL A 38 -11.53 14.89 52.19
C VAL A 38 -11.66 13.41 51.86
N GLU A 39 -12.12 12.60 52.80
CA GLU A 39 -12.36 11.16 52.59
C GLU A 39 -13.46 10.90 51.56
N ARG A 40 -14.57 11.65 51.63
CA ARG A 40 -15.64 11.60 50.63
C ARG A 40 -15.11 11.90 49.23
N ARG A 41 -14.38 13.01 49.07
CA ARG A 41 -13.78 13.40 47.78
C ARG A 41 -12.77 12.38 47.27
N ARG A 42 -11.99 11.78 48.17
CA ARG A 42 -11.06 10.68 47.83
C ARG A 42 -11.81 9.42 47.40
N ALA A 43 -12.95 9.10 48.00
CA ALA A 43 -13.78 7.97 47.60
C ALA A 43 -14.42 8.20 46.22
N GLU A 44 -14.97 9.39 45.97
CA GLU A 44 -15.53 9.78 44.67
C GLU A 44 -14.49 9.77 43.55
N ALA A 45 -13.30 10.33 43.79
CA ALA A 45 -12.20 10.32 42.82
C ALA A 45 -11.73 8.89 42.50
N ARG A 46 -11.67 8.00 43.50
CA ARG A 46 -11.35 6.57 43.30
C ARG A 46 -12.44 5.84 42.52
N GLY A 47 -13.72 6.16 42.76
CA GLY A 47 -14.85 5.64 42.02
C GLY A 47 -14.86 6.07 40.55
N ALA A 48 -14.63 7.36 40.30
CA ALA A 48 -14.51 7.92 38.94
C ALA A 48 -13.33 7.31 38.17
N PHE A 49 -12.18 7.10 38.84
CA PHE A 49 -11.02 6.43 38.25
C PHE A 49 -11.30 4.95 37.91
N ARG A 50 -12.01 4.23 38.78
CA ARG A 50 -12.46 2.85 38.49
C ARG A 50 -13.48 2.80 37.35
N ALA A 51 -14.41 3.75 37.28
CA ALA A 51 -15.40 3.84 36.20
C ALA A 51 -14.75 4.18 34.84
N CYS A 52 -13.63 4.89 34.84
CA CYS A 52 -12.81 5.18 33.65
C CYS A 52 -11.80 4.06 33.32
N ARG A 53 -11.76 2.97 34.10
CA ARG A 53 -10.87 1.85 33.82
C ARG A 53 -11.43 1.11 32.60
N MET A 54 -10.85 1.42 31.43
CA MET A 54 -11.08 0.68 30.18
C MET A 54 -11.05 -0.82 30.47
N GLY A 55 -11.94 -1.57 29.83
CA GLY A 55 -11.98 -3.02 29.99
C GLY A 55 -10.62 -3.63 29.64
N GLU A 56 -10.25 -4.73 30.27
CA GLU A 56 -8.93 -5.34 30.05
C GLU A 56 -8.69 -5.68 28.57
N ARG A 57 -9.76 -6.07 27.85
CA ARG A 57 -9.76 -6.28 26.39
C ARG A 57 -9.47 -5.01 25.62
N GLU A 58 -10.08 -3.88 25.98
CA GLU A 58 -9.87 -2.59 25.32
C GLU A 58 -8.44 -2.10 25.55
N ARG A 59 -7.94 -2.21 26.79
CA ARG A 59 -6.54 -1.86 27.12
C ARG A 59 -5.55 -2.71 26.32
N ARG A 60 -5.78 -4.03 26.23
CA ARG A 60 -4.95 -4.94 25.42
C ARG A 60 -5.01 -4.57 23.93
N ALA A 61 -6.19 -4.26 23.40
CA ALA A 61 -6.36 -3.85 22.01
C ALA A 61 -5.60 -2.56 21.68
N VAL A 62 -5.67 -1.54 22.56
CA VAL A 62 -4.91 -0.29 22.40
C VAL A 62 -3.41 -0.54 22.42
N ILE A 63 -2.91 -1.35 23.36
CA ILE A 63 -1.48 -1.68 23.45
C ILE A 63 -1.01 -2.43 22.20
N LEU A 64 -1.82 -3.37 21.68
CA LEU A 64 -1.50 -4.11 20.46
C LEU A 64 -1.49 -3.19 19.23
N ALA A 65 -2.45 -2.28 19.12
CA ALA A 65 -2.52 -1.29 18.06
C ALA A 65 -1.30 -0.35 18.09
N ASP A 66 -0.95 0.19 19.26
CA ASP A 66 0.23 1.06 19.41
C ASP A 66 1.52 0.33 19.03
N ARG A 67 1.68 -0.94 19.45
CA ARG A 67 2.83 -1.77 19.06
C ARG A 67 2.87 -2.03 17.55
N PHE A 68 1.73 -2.31 16.93
CA PHE A 68 1.64 -2.53 15.49
C PHE A 68 1.99 -1.26 14.71
N VAL A 69 1.43 -0.11 15.09
CA VAL A 69 1.74 1.19 14.46
C VAL A 69 3.22 1.52 14.60
N PHE A 70 3.80 1.30 15.78
CA PHE A 70 5.22 1.52 16.01
C PHE A 70 6.10 0.59 15.16
N TRP A 71 5.76 -0.70 15.09
CA TRP A 71 6.45 -1.67 14.24
C TRP A 71 6.34 -1.28 12.75
N LEU A 72 5.13 -0.97 12.28
CA LEU A 72 4.89 -0.58 10.89
C LEU A 72 5.66 0.69 10.54
N SER A 73 5.67 1.69 11.43
CA SER A 73 6.44 2.93 11.24
C SER A 73 7.94 2.68 11.16
N LYS A 74 8.46 1.68 11.88
CA LYS A 74 9.88 1.31 11.86
C LYS A 74 10.24 0.47 10.63
N HIS A 75 9.32 -0.37 10.16
CA HIS A 75 9.54 -1.37 9.12
C HIS A 75 8.82 -1.08 7.79
N TRP A 76 8.22 0.11 7.61
CA TRP A 76 7.40 0.46 6.44
C TRP A 76 8.12 0.18 5.10
N LEU A 77 9.41 0.48 5.02
CA LEU A 77 10.19 0.27 3.80
C LEU A 77 10.38 -1.22 3.47
N ALA A 78 10.54 -2.06 4.50
CA ALA A 78 10.65 -3.51 4.32
C ALA A 78 9.29 -4.09 3.89
N VAL A 79 8.20 -3.64 4.51
CA VAL A 79 6.83 -4.03 4.14
C VAL A 79 6.55 -3.62 2.69
N PHE A 80 6.86 -2.38 2.31
CA PHE A 80 6.67 -1.88 0.96
C PHE A 80 7.47 -2.67 -0.08
N ASN A 81 8.76 -2.92 0.17
CA ASN A 81 9.60 -3.74 -0.72
C ASN A 81 9.10 -5.18 -0.82
N ALA A 82 8.63 -5.77 0.28
CA ALA A 82 8.07 -7.12 0.26
C ALA A 82 6.80 -7.19 -0.58
N LEU A 83 5.91 -6.20 -0.47
CA LEU A 83 4.71 -6.09 -1.30
C LEU A 83 5.06 -5.88 -2.78
N ALA A 84 6.04 -5.01 -3.08
CA ALA A 84 6.51 -4.77 -4.44
C ALA A 84 7.13 -6.04 -5.05
N LEU A 85 7.96 -6.75 -4.28
CA LEU A 85 8.53 -8.04 -4.67
C LEU A 85 7.45 -9.09 -4.93
N LEU A 86 6.44 -9.18 -4.07
CA LEU A 86 5.33 -10.11 -4.28
C LEU A 86 4.55 -9.77 -5.55
N TYR A 87 4.31 -8.48 -5.78
CA TYR A 87 3.58 -8.00 -6.96
C TYR A 87 4.32 -8.27 -8.27
N VAL A 88 5.63 -7.99 -8.34
CA VAL A 88 6.40 -8.20 -9.58
C VAL A 88 6.91 -9.62 -9.70
N GLY A 89 7.23 -10.30 -8.60
CA GLY A 89 7.84 -11.63 -8.56
C GLY A 89 6.85 -12.77 -8.78
N LEU A 90 5.61 -12.66 -8.29
CA LEU A 90 4.62 -13.72 -8.48
C LEU A 90 4.30 -13.98 -9.97
N PRO A 91 4.20 -12.98 -10.86
CA PRO A 91 4.09 -13.20 -12.30
C PRO A 91 5.26 -13.93 -12.96
N PHE A 92 6.48 -13.85 -12.42
CA PHE A 92 7.63 -14.65 -12.91
C PHE A 92 7.47 -16.14 -12.55
N LEU A 93 6.73 -16.45 -11.47
CA LEU A 93 6.49 -17.83 -11.07
C LEU A 93 5.54 -18.54 -12.05
N ALA A 94 4.64 -17.82 -12.73
CA ALA A 94 3.70 -18.42 -13.68
C ALA A 94 4.38 -19.25 -14.79
N PRO A 95 5.35 -18.72 -15.57
CA PRO A 95 6.04 -19.51 -16.58
C PRO A 95 6.93 -20.62 -16.00
N VAL A 96 7.44 -20.45 -14.78
CA VAL A 96 8.20 -21.52 -14.08
C VAL A 96 7.27 -22.69 -13.77
N LEU A 97 6.08 -22.41 -13.25
CA LEU A 97 5.06 -23.43 -12.97
C LEU A 97 4.58 -24.12 -14.25
N MET A 98 4.38 -23.36 -15.34
CA MET A 98 4.05 -23.95 -16.64
C MET A 98 5.15 -24.88 -17.16
N HIS A 99 6.42 -24.46 -17.06
CA HIS A 99 7.55 -25.29 -17.48
C HIS A 99 7.70 -26.58 -16.65
N LEU A 100 7.30 -26.54 -15.38
CA LEU A 100 7.27 -27.71 -14.48
C LEU A 100 5.98 -28.56 -14.62
N GLY A 101 5.07 -28.21 -15.54
CA GLY A 101 3.80 -28.90 -15.75
C GLY A 101 2.71 -28.61 -14.70
N ALA A 102 2.94 -27.66 -13.79
CA ALA A 102 1.98 -27.22 -12.78
C ALA A 102 1.01 -26.16 -13.35
N GLU A 103 0.22 -26.55 -14.34
CA GLU A 103 -0.66 -25.63 -15.09
C GLU A 103 -1.72 -24.96 -14.21
N GLY A 104 -2.39 -25.71 -13.33
CA GLY A 104 -3.44 -25.18 -12.46
C GLY A 104 -2.98 -23.97 -11.62
N PRO A 105 -1.90 -24.11 -10.83
CA PRO A 105 -1.31 -22.99 -10.10
C PRO A 105 -0.87 -21.82 -10.99
N ALA A 106 -0.28 -22.09 -12.16
CA ALA A 106 0.10 -21.03 -13.10
C ALA A 106 -1.11 -20.23 -13.59
N MET A 107 -2.20 -20.92 -13.93
CA MET A 107 -3.44 -20.30 -14.39
C MET A 107 -4.12 -19.46 -13.32
N VAL A 108 -4.01 -19.85 -12.05
CA VAL A 108 -4.46 -19.02 -10.92
C VAL A 108 -3.72 -17.68 -10.89
N ILE A 109 -2.39 -17.69 -11.09
CA ILE A 109 -1.60 -16.45 -11.15
C ILE A 109 -2.05 -15.60 -12.34
N HIS A 110 -2.15 -16.17 -13.55
CA HIS A 110 -2.66 -15.46 -14.72
C HIS A 110 -4.03 -14.84 -14.47
N THR A 111 -4.92 -15.55 -13.79
CA THR A 111 -6.28 -15.09 -13.49
C THR A 111 -6.30 -13.91 -12.51
N ILE A 112 -5.53 -13.99 -11.42
CA ILE A 112 -5.43 -12.92 -10.41
C ILE A 112 -4.87 -11.63 -11.03
N TYR A 113 -3.91 -11.74 -11.96
CA TYR A 113 -3.29 -10.58 -12.60
C TYR A 113 -4.05 -10.05 -13.82
N ARG A 114 -5.04 -10.78 -14.34
CA ARG A 114 -5.80 -10.38 -15.53
C ARG A 114 -6.54 -9.04 -15.40
N PRO A 115 -7.17 -8.68 -14.26
CA PRO A 115 -7.77 -7.35 -14.10
C PRO A 115 -6.72 -6.24 -13.96
N LEU A 116 -5.47 -6.57 -13.61
CA LEU A 116 -4.38 -5.61 -13.44
C LEU A 116 -3.60 -5.38 -14.74
N CYS A 117 -3.57 -6.38 -15.62
CA CYS A 117 -2.83 -6.35 -16.87
C CYS A 117 -3.54 -7.21 -17.92
N ASN A 118 -3.67 -6.70 -19.14
CA ASN A 118 -4.27 -7.45 -20.25
C ASN A 118 -3.44 -8.67 -20.68
N GLN A 119 -2.18 -8.81 -20.26
CA GLN A 119 -1.32 -9.96 -20.54
C GLN A 119 -1.26 -10.33 -22.04
N LEU A 120 -1.18 -9.33 -22.91
CA LEU A 120 -1.10 -9.57 -24.35
C LEU A 120 0.23 -10.27 -24.70
N PRO A 121 0.22 -11.34 -25.52
CA PRO A 121 1.42 -12.11 -25.83
C PRO A 121 2.57 -11.25 -26.38
N GLN A 122 2.30 -10.41 -27.37
CA GLN A 122 3.27 -9.51 -28.00
C GLN A 122 3.77 -8.38 -27.09
N ARG A 123 3.27 -8.29 -25.85
CA ARG A 123 3.68 -7.31 -24.83
C ARG A 123 4.13 -7.96 -23.53
N SER A 124 4.30 -9.27 -23.53
CA SER A 124 4.70 -10.03 -22.34
C SER A 124 6.12 -10.55 -22.51
N TRP A 125 6.79 -10.80 -21.40
CA TRP A 125 8.04 -11.55 -21.41
C TRP A 125 7.75 -13.04 -21.47
N PHE A 126 8.53 -13.80 -22.23
CA PHE A 126 8.51 -15.25 -22.32
C PHE A 126 9.74 -15.83 -21.64
N LEU A 127 9.57 -16.89 -20.86
CA LEU A 127 10.67 -17.66 -20.26
C LEU A 127 10.64 -19.09 -20.80
N PHE A 128 11.78 -19.78 -20.74
CA PHE A 128 11.94 -21.16 -21.23
C PHE A 128 11.69 -21.34 -22.73
N GLY A 129 11.88 -20.27 -23.50
CA GLY A 129 11.85 -20.28 -24.96
C GLY A 129 13.12 -19.67 -25.55
N PRO A 130 13.24 -19.64 -26.89
CA PRO A 130 14.42 -19.12 -27.57
C PRO A 130 14.60 -17.60 -27.41
N GLN A 131 13.52 -16.85 -27.16
CA GLN A 131 13.58 -15.40 -26.94
C GLN A 131 12.71 -14.97 -25.76
N PHE A 132 13.06 -13.83 -25.17
CA PHE A 132 12.30 -13.24 -24.08
C PHE A 132 11.10 -12.43 -24.56
N ALA A 133 11.09 -11.97 -25.81
CA ALA A 133 10.00 -11.17 -26.37
C ALA A 133 9.88 -11.47 -27.85
N TYR A 134 8.65 -11.37 -28.37
CA TYR A 134 8.34 -11.64 -29.77
C TYR A 134 7.41 -10.56 -30.30
N THR A 135 7.55 -10.25 -31.58
CA THR A 135 6.57 -9.42 -32.28
C THR A 135 5.31 -10.23 -32.59
N LEU A 136 4.18 -9.57 -32.83
CA LEU A 136 2.94 -10.28 -33.17
C LEU A 136 3.07 -11.14 -34.45
N PRO A 137 3.66 -10.64 -35.57
CA PRO A 137 3.85 -11.46 -36.76
C PRO A 137 4.71 -12.69 -36.50
N GLU A 138 5.79 -12.52 -35.73
CA GLU A 138 6.69 -13.63 -35.38
C GLU A 138 6.00 -14.68 -34.50
N LEU A 139 5.17 -14.26 -33.55
CA LEU A 139 4.36 -15.20 -32.76
C LEU A 139 3.40 -15.98 -33.65
N MET A 140 2.68 -15.30 -34.54
CA MET A 140 1.75 -15.94 -35.47
C MET A 140 2.44 -16.96 -36.38
N GLU A 141 3.66 -16.66 -36.83
CA GLU A 141 4.47 -17.60 -37.62
C GLU A 141 4.88 -18.85 -36.81
N ARG A 142 5.26 -18.67 -35.53
CA ARG A 142 5.77 -19.76 -34.70
C ARG A 142 4.68 -20.67 -34.12
N VAL A 143 3.53 -20.12 -33.74
CA VAL A 143 2.47 -20.89 -33.05
C VAL A 143 1.23 -21.11 -33.91
N GLY A 144 1.14 -20.46 -35.06
CA GLY A 144 0.01 -20.54 -35.97
C GLY A 144 -1.18 -19.67 -35.55
N PRO A 145 -2.11 -19.37 -36.48
CA PRO A 145 -3.29 -18.55 -36.22
C PRO A 145 -4.31 -19.22 -35.28
N GLU A 146 -4.30 -20.55 -35.20
CA GLU A 146 -5.17 -21.34 -34.32
C GLU A 146 -4.92 -21.03 -32.83
N ALA A 147 -3.64 -20.83 -32.46
CA ALA A 147 -3.23 -20.55 -31.09
C ALA A 147 -3.40 -19.06 -30.73
N LEU A 148 -3.42 -18.17 -31.73
CA LEU A 148 -3.55 -16.73 -31.59
C LEU A 148 -4.72 -16.21 -32.43
N ALA A 149 -5.90 -16.13 -31.81
CA ALA A 149 -7.13 -15.61 -32.42
C ALA A 149 -7.09 -14.10 -32.78
N GLY A 150 -5.92 -13.46 -32.79
CA GLY A 150 -5.69 -12.08 -33.21
C GLY A 150 -4.71 -11.32 -32.30
N PRO A 151 -4.60 -9.99 -32.48
CA PRO A 151 -3.74 -9.14 -31.64
C PRO A 151 -4.16 -9.12 -30.15
N TRP A 152 -5.42 -9.46 -29.88
CA TRP A 152 -6.01 -9.43 -28.53
C TRP A 152 -6.25 -10.85 -28.02
N SER A 153 -5.18 -11.63 -27.84
CA SER A 153 -5.24 -13.00 -27.32
C SER A 153 -4.66 -13.13 -25.91
N PRO A 154 -5.31 -12.54 -24.88
CA PRO A 154 -4.82 -12.57 -23.49
C PRO A 154 -4.81 -13.99 -22.88
N THR A 155 -5.56 -14.93 -23.46
CA THR A 155 -5.65 -16.33 -23.02
C THR A 155 -4.47 -17.20 -23.44
N PHE A 156 -3.73 -16.80 -24.47
CA PHE A 156 -2.56 -17.55 -24.93
C PHE A 156 -1.45 -17.50 -23.88
N VAL A 157 -1.06 -18.62 -23.28
CA VAL A 157 -0.04 -18.68 -22.21
C VAL A 157 1.36 -18.98 -22.77
N GLY A 158 1.47 -19.70 -23.87
CA GLY A 158 2.74 -20.15 -24.42
C GLY A 158 2.81 -21.67 -24.57
N ASN A 159 3.91 -22.15 -25.13
CA ASN A 159 4.19 -23.57 -25.37
C ASN A 159 5.70 -23.80 -25.39
N GLU A 160 6.14 -25.04 -25.57
CA GLU A 160 7.58 -25.38 -25.59
C GLU A 160 8.37 -24.69 -26.72
N ALA A 161 7.72 -24.31 -27.84
CA ALA A 161 8.39 -23.71 -28.98
C ALA A 161 8.76 -22.23 -28.76
N VAL A 162 7.88 -21.46 -28.10
CA VAL A 162 8.12 -20.02 -27.81
C VAL A 162 8.44 -19.73 -26.35
N GLY A 163 8.28 -20.73 -25.47
CA GLY A 163 8.30 -20.58 -24.02
C GLY A 163 6.93 -20.17 -23.45
N TYR A 164 6.92 -19.89 -22.16
CA TYR A 164 5.71 -19.49 -21.43
C TYR A 164 5.78 -18.02 -21.05
N LYS A 165 4.69 -17.30 -21.28
CA LYS A 165 4.60 -15.87 -20.97
C LYS A 165 4.44 -15.65 -19.46
N MET A 166 4.96 -14.54 -18.96
CA MET A 166 4.66 -14.07 -17.61
C MET A 166 3.21 -13.59 -17.49
N ALA A 167 2.66 -13.63 -16.28
CA ALA A 167 1.32 -13.10 -15.98
C ALA A 167 1.24 -11.56 -15.95
N LEU A 168 2.24 -10.85 -16.49
CA LEU A 168 2.35 -9.40 -16.43
C LEU A 168 3.15 -8.90 -17.64
N CYS A 169 2.77 -7.74 -18.19
CA CYS A 169 3.39 -7.21 -19.40
C CYS A 169 4.77 -6.59 -19.13
N GLN A 170 5.52 -6.34 -20.20
CA GLN A 170 6.86 -5.74 -20.16
C GLN A 170 6.85 -4.40 -19.41
N ARG A 171 5.87 -3.53 -19.70
CA ARG A 171 5.75 -2.22 -19.04
C ARG A 171 5.49 -2.34 -17.54
N CYS A 172 4.49 -3.14 -17.15
CA CYS A 172 4.21 -3.34 -15.73
C CYS A 172 5.44 -3.93 -15.03
N THR A 173 6.17 -4.85 -15.68
CA THR A 173 7.38 -5.45 -15.13
C THR A 173 8.45 -4.38 -14.91
N ALA A 174 8.65 -3.49 -15.88
CA ALA A 174 9.60 -2.40 -15.78
C ALA A 174 9.24 -1.40 -14.67
N ILE A 175 7.99 -0.95 -14.58
CA ILE A 175 7.55 0.03 -13.58
C ILE A 175 7.66 -0.56 -12.17
N TYR A 176 7.02 -1.70 -11.92
CA TYR A 176 6.98 -2.29 -10.58
C TYR A 176 8.31 -2.92 -10.18
N GLY A 177 9.06 -3.46 -11.16
CA GLY A 177 10.43 -3.93 -10.96
C GLY A 177 11.37 -2.79 -10.60
N ALA A 178 11.29 -1.64 -11.28
CA ALA A 178 12.05 -0.45 -10.91
C ALA A 178 11.70 0.03 -9.50
N ILE A 179 10.41 0.11 -9.14
CA ILE A 179 9.98 0.47 -7.78
C ILE A 179 10.62 -0.45 -6.73
N PHE A 180 10.60 -1.76 -6.96
CA PHE A 180 11.24 -2.73 -6.06
C PHE A 180 12.76 -2.53 -5.99
N LEU A 181 13.45 -2.43 -7.14
CA LEU A 181 14.90 -2.27 -7.19
C LEU A 181 15.38 -0.96 -6.55
N PHE A 182 14.74 0.17 -6.87
CA PHE A 182 15.06 1.45 -6.24
C PHE A 182 14.71 1.45 -4.75
N GLY A 183 13.63 0.79 -4.33
CA GLY A 183 13.30 0.59 -2.93
C GLY A 183 14.36 -0.25 -2.18
N LEU A 184 14.94 -1.26 -2.84
CA LEU A 184 16.05 -2.04 -2.32
C LEU A 184 17.33 -1.21 -2.19
N PHE A 185 17.72 -0.50 -3.25
CA PHE A 185 18.87 0.40 -3.24
C PHE A 185 18.71 1.52 -2.20
N TYR A 186 17.51 2.07 -2.06
CA TYR A 186 17.20 3.04 -1.04
C TYR A 186 17.36 2.46 0.36
N THR A 187 17.03 1.18 0.59
CA THR A 187 17.27 0.54 1.89
C THR A 187 18.75 0.54 2.28
N LEU A 188 19.65 0.34 1.30
CA LEU A 188 21.10 0.37 1.50
C LEU A 188 21.64 1.81 1.65
N GLY A 189 21.05 2.77 0.92
CA GLY A 189 21.54 4.16 0.82
C GLY A 189 20.84 5.20 1.68
N ARG A 190 19.69 4.90 2.31
CA ARG A 190 18.76 5.87 2.93
C ARG A 190 19.37 6.83 3.95
N ARG A 191 20.50 6.47 4.57
CA ARG A 191 21.19 7.35 5.53
C ARG A 191 22.01 8.47 4.85
N ARG A 192 22.32 8.33 3.56
CA ARG A 192 23.14 9.29 2.78
C ARG A 192 22.35 10.01 1.69
N VAL A 193 21.20 9.49 1.30
CA VAL A 193 20.37 10.06 0.23
C VAL A 193 19.64 11.31 0.75
N ARG A 194 19.83 12.44 0.06
CA ARG A 194 19.07 13.67 0.32
C ARG A 194 17.73 13.64 -0.43
N PRO A 195 16.69 14.33 0.06
CA PRO A 195 15.43 14.45 -0.66
C PRO A 195 15.65 15.01 -2.07
N LEU A 196 15.00 14.41 -3.06
CA LEU A 196 15.10 14.86 -4.44
C LEU A 196 14.39 16.22 -4.58
N PRO A 197 15.01 17.26 -5.16
CA PRO A 197 14.31 18.51 -5.42
C PRO A 197 13.17 18.30 -6.41
N TRP A 198 12.10 19.10 -6.30
CA TRP A 198 10.86 18.89 -7.05
C TRP A 198 11.06 18.84 -8.58
N TRP A 199 11.97 19.66 -9.12
CA TRP A 199 12.25 19.69 -10.56
C TRP A 199 12.92 18.39 -11.04
N ALA A 200 13.78 17.78 -10.21
CA ALA A 200 14.40 16.51 -10.53
C ALA A 200 13.37 15.38 -10.47
N TYR A 201 12.39 15.46 -9.56
CA TYR A 201 11.27 14.53 -9.52
C TYR A 201 10.39 14.64 -10.79
N VAL A 202 10.11 15.86 -11.25
CA VAL A 202 9.39 16.07 -12.52
C VAL A 202 10.21 15.52 -13.70
N GLY A 203 11.48 15.89 -13.80
CA GLY A 203 12.34 15.51 -14.91
C GLY A 203 12.66 14.02 -15.00
N PHE A 204 12.97 13.35 -13.88
CA PHE A 204 13.34 11.94 -13.87
C PHE A 204 12.17 10.98 -13.58
N GLY A 205 11.13 11.44 -12.88
CA GLY A 205 9.96 10.63 -12.55
C GLY A 205 8.82 10.82 -13.54
N ILE A 206 8.33 12.06 -13.68
CA ILE A 206 7.09 12.34 -14.42
C ILE A 206 7.33 12.29 -15.93
N VAL A 207 8.38 12.96 -16.43
CA VAL A 207 8.59 13.09 -17.88
C VAL A 207 8.74 11.74 -18.59
N PRO A 208 9.58 10.78 -18.13
CA PRO A 208 9.70 9.49 -18.81
C PRO A 208 8.38 8.71 -18.81
N MET A 209 7.63 8.77 -17.71
CA MET A 209 6.33 8.10 -17.59
C MET A 209 5.28 8.75 -18.51
N ALA A 210 5.29 10.09 -18.63
CA ALA A 210 4.42 10.83 -19.53
C ALA A 210 4.77 10.56 -21.01
N LEU A 211 6.05 10.43 -21.35
CA LEU A 211 6.49 10.09 -22.70
C LEU A 211 6.12 8.65 -23.08
N ASP A 212 6.35 7.65 -22.22
CA ASP A 212 5.98 6.25 -22.49
C ASP A 212 4.45 6.07 -22.60
N GLY A 213 3.69 6.61 -21.64
CA GLY A 213 2.23 6.55 -21.65
C GLY A 213 1.62 7.37 -22.79
N GLY A 214 2.17 8.57 -23.04
CA GLY A 214 1.74 9.47 -24.11
C GLY A 214 2.01 8.92 -25.49
N TYR A 215 3.20 8.35 -25.73
CA TYR A 215 3.53 7.71 -27.01
C TYR A 215 2.58 6.56 -27.32
N GLN A 216 2.27 5.71 -26.33
CA GLN A 216 1.32 4.62 -26.53
C GLN A 216 -0.10 5.12 -26.75
N PHE A 217 -0.53 6.17 -26.04
CA PHE A 217 -1.85 6.76 -26.29
C PHE A 217 -1.94 7.30 -27.72
N LEU A 218 -0.92 8.02 -28.18
CA LEU A 218 -0.84 8.55 -29.54
C LEU A 218 -0.82 7.43 -30.60
N SER A 219 -0.12 6.33 -30.35
CA SER A 219 -0.08 5.20 -31.29
C SER A 219 -1.44 4.51 -31.48
N TYR A 220 -2.36 4.65 -30.52
CA TYR A 220 -3.73 4.16 -30.64
C TYR A 220 -4.73 5.20 -31.14
N ALA A 221 -4.59 6.45 -30.69
CA ALA A 221 -5.52 7.53 -31.02
C ALA A 221 -5.32 8.06 -32.46
N LEU A 222 -4.06 8.18 -32.90
CA LEU A 222 -3.74 8.82 -34.17
C LEU A 222 -4.22 8.02 -35.40
N PRO A 223 -4.09 6.67 -35.44
CA PRO A 223 -4.67 5.88 -36.51
C PRO A 223 -6.21 5.95 -36.56
N LEU A 224 -6.87 6.25 -35.43
CA LEU A 224 -8.31 6.45 -35.35
C LEU A 224 -8.75 7.78 -35.98
N LEU A 225 -7.92 8.82 -35.84
CA LEU A 225 -8.20 10.17 -36.34
C LEU A 225 -7.68 10.41 -37.77
N LEU A 226 -6.56 9.78 -38.12
CA LEU A 226 -5.86 9.92 -39.40
C LEU A 226 -5.48 8.53 -39.94
N PRO A 227 -6.43 7.83 -40.61
CA PRO A 227 -6.15 6.53 -41.21
C PRO A 227 -5.11 6.67 -42.33
N GLY A 228 -3.86 6.29 -42.05
CA GLY A 228 -2.71 6.43 -42.95
C GLY A 228 -1.42 6.94 -42.31
N PHE A 229 -1.47 7.38 -41.04
CA PHE A 229 -0.26 7.79 -40.33
C PHE A 229 0.64 6.56 -40.01
N PRO A 230 1.97 6.62 -40.23
CA PRO A 230 2.87 5.46 -40.12
C PRO A 230 3.25 5.13 -38.67
N ILE A 231 2.31 5.23 -37.73
CA ILE A 231 2.50 4.84 -36.34
C ILE A 231 1.52 3.70 -36.04
N THR A 232 2.06 2.50 -35.82
CA THR A 232 1.32 1.32 -35.38
C THR A 232 1.71 0.94 -33.95
N PRO A 233 0.76 0.45 -33.13
CA PRO A 233 0.97 0.13 -31.71
C PRO A 233 1.66 -1.22 -31.44
#